data_AF-A0A812M258-F1
#
_entry.id   AF-A0A812M258-F1
#
_cell.length_a   1.000
_cell.length_b   1.000
_cell.length_c   1.000
_cell.angle_alpha   90.00
_cell.angle_beta   90.00
_cell.angle_gamma   90.00
#
_symmetry.space_group_name_H-M   'P 1'
#
loop_
_entity.id
_entity.type
_entity.pdbx_description
1 polymer ?
#
loop_
_entity_poly.entity_id
_entity_poly.type
_entity_poly.pdbx_seq_one_letter_code
_entity_poly.pdbx_strand_id
1 'polypeptide(L)'
;MAGNHVVGTLLATALGIFALYMTQYKVMGDDPAMQKLSQLCMSGNATALKEAGLHEYEYWMGGSFVCIVTQFAYALAREPAGMLAWGAAGTLLFPLMLLIFTEAGRPGARNMVKWPILVLFLSQVLGISFAFPCFWMNAAFQEGTGSGSPSTGRVWMAMLVPMLVLCLEVGVFNLDPHTHAWTLCADSLVGPGLALLGLLMWPFPAPQKPDPAAMELLKNAYLAFGFISAMGYYSLVFYAWGTFGSSDELLSALWGPKASPWVAFMTVDSSVLCLSMLLYLAVTCSSRDVLWAIVWSPFVGPASAYCDVLRAREERRLEMLEYLTAAGRDPLLPS
;
A
#
# COMPACT_ATOMS: atom_id res chain seq x y z
N MET A 1 -9.87 11.62 23.69
CA MET A 1 -9.13 10.81 22.69
C MET A 1 -9.53 9.33 22.73
N ALA A 2 -9.64 8.67 23.90
CA ALA A 2 -9.96 7.23 24.00
C ALA A 2 -11.18 6.75 23.18
N GLY A 3 -12.27 7.54 23.09
CA GLY A 3 -13.46 7.17 22.30
C GLY A 3 -13.22 7.06 20.79
N ASN A 4 -12.36 7.93 20.23
CA ASN A 4 -12.07 7.92 18.78
C ASN A 4 -11.22 6.70 18.38
N HIS A 5 -10.34 6.23 19.28
CA HIS A 5 -9.52 5.05 19.04
C HIS A 5 -10.35 3.77 18.97
N VAL A 6 -11.33 3.60 19.88
CA VAL A 6 -12.23 2.42 19.86
C VAL A 6 -13.06 2.38 18.58
N VAL A 7 -13.65 3.50 18.18
CA VAL A 7 -14.43 3.59 16.93
C VAL A 7 -13.52 3.33 15.72
N GLY A 8 -12.33 3.94 15.69
CA GLY A 8 -11.34 3.70 14.64
C GLY A 8 -10.95 2.24 14.50
N THR A 9 -10.69 1.55 15.61
CA THR A 9 -10.37 0.11 15.63
C THR A 9 -11.52 -0.74 15.10
N LEU A 10 -12.76 -0.47 15.54
CA LEU A 10 -13.92 -1.22 15.07
C LEU A 10 -14.13 -1.05 13.57
N LEU A 11 -14.00 0.17 13.06
CA LEU A 11 -14.11 0.46 11.63
C LEU A 11 -12.99 -0.18 10.81
N ALA A 12 -11.74 -0.10 11.28
CA ALA A 12 -10.60 -0.71 10.60
C ALA A 12 -10.74 -2.24 10.55
N THR A 13 -11.15 -2.86 11.67
CA THR A 13 -11.43 -4.30 11.72
C THR A 13 -12.56 -4.69 10.76
N ALA A 14 -13.66 -3.93 10.75
CA ALA A 14 -14.78 -4.20 9.86
C ALA A 14 -14.40 -4.08 8.38
N LEU A 15 -13.61 -3.05 8.01
CA LEU A 15 -13.09 -2.86 6.66
C LEU A 15 -12.22 -4.04 6.22
N GLY A 16 -11.33 -4.51 7.09
CA GLY A 16 -10.47 -5.64 6.76
C GLY A 16 -11.21 -6.97 6.69
N ILE A 17 -12.21 -7.22 7.55
CA ILE A 17 -13.10 -8.40 7.42
C ILE A 17 -13.89 -8.34 6.11
N PHE A 18 -14.38 -7.15 5.75
CA PHE A 18 -15.09 -6.95 4.47
C PHE A 18 -14.17 -7.23 3.28
N ALA A 19 -12.96 -6.69 3.25
CA ALA A 19 -11.98 -6.98 2.20
C ALA A 19 -11.67 -8.48 2.13
N LEU A 20 -11.42 -9.15 3.26
CA LEU A 20 -11.19 -10.59 3.32
C LEU A 20 -12.38 -11.37 2.72
N TYR A 21 -13.60 -11.05 3.13
CA TYR A 21 -14.80 -11.70 2.62
C TYR A 21 -14.96 -11.50 1.11
N MET A 22 -14.84 -10.26 0.64
CA MET A 22 -15.01 -9.93 -0.77
C MET A 22 -13.94 -10.58 -1.63
N THR A 23 -12.67 -10.49 -1.24
CA THR A 23 -11.55 -11.00 -2.03
C THR A 23 -11.45 -12.52 -1.97
N GLN A 24 -11.37 -13.11 -0.78
CA GLN A 24 -11.06 -14.54 -0.63
C GLN A 24 -12.27 -15.43 -0.85
N TYR A 25 -13.46 -15.01 -0.43
CA TYR A 25 -14.66 -15.85 -0.52
C TYR A 25 -15.46 -15.54 -1.78
N LYS A 26 -15.88 -14.28 -1.95
CA LYS A 26 -16.81 -13.93 -3.02
C LYS A 26 -16.18 -13.86 -4.41
N VAL A 27 -14.96 -13.31 -4.50
CA VAL A 27 -14.28 -13.15 -5.79
C VAL A 27 -13.46 -14.40 -6.14
N MET A 28 -12.57 -14.83 -5.25
CA MET A 28 -11.67 -15.96 -5.53
C MET A 28 -12.30 -17.32 -5.22
N GLY A 29 -13.08 -17.42 -4.14
CA GLY A 29 -13.64 -18.69 -3.67
C GLY A 29 -14.72 -19.26 -4.59
N ASP A 30 -15.51 -18.39 -5.21
CA ASP A 30 -16.61 -18.76 -6.11
C ASP A 30 -16.16 -19.00 -7.56
N ASP A 31 -14.90 -18.73 -7.92
CA ASP A 31 -14.38 -18.93 -9.27
C ASP A 31 -13.70 -20.31 -9.45
N PRO A 32 -14.26 -21.23 -10.27
CA PRO A 32 -13.65 -22.52 -10.55
C PRO A 32 -12.26 -22.44 -11.19
N ALA A 33 -11.97 -21.38 -11.95
CA ALA A 33 -10.66 -21.17 -12.56
C ALA A 33 -9.58 -20.92 -11.50
N MET A 34 -9.92 -20.19 -10.44
CA MET A 34 -9.02 -19.92 -9.31
C MET A 34 -8.71 -21.18 -8.52
N GLN A 35 -9.72 -22.01 -8.28
CA GLN A 35 -9.53 -23.29 -7.59
C GLN A 35 -8.61 -24.22 -8.40
N LYS A 36 -8.82 -24.30 -9.71
CA LYS A 36 -7.96 -25.07 -10.62
C LYS A 36 -6.53 -24.51 -10.65
N LEU A 37 -6.38 -23.19 -10.75
CA LEU A 37 -5.08 -22.53 -10.70
C LEU A 37 -4.33 -22.86 -9.41
N SER A 38 -4.99 -22.71 -8.27
CA SER A 38 -4.41 -22.99 -6.96
C SER A 38 -3.93 -24.44 -6.87
N GLN A 39 -4.73 -25.41 -7.32
CA GLN A 39 -4.34 -26.82 -7.37
C GLN A 39 -3.12 -27.06 -8.26
N LEU A 40 -3.09 -26.46 -9.45
CA LEU A 40 -1.98 -26.62 -10.37
C LEU A 40 -0.69 -26.00 -9.82
N CYS A 41 -0.76 -24.79 -9.25
CA CYS A 41 0.39 -24.14 -8.61
C CYS A 41 0.87 -24.93 -7.38
N MET A 42 -0.03 -25.50 -6.58
CA MET A 42 0.33 -26.34 -5.43
C MET A 42 0.94 -27.69 -5.83
N SER A 43 0.62 -28.20 -7.03
CA SER A 43 1.19 -29.46 -7.52
C SER A 43 2.69 -29.36 -7.86
N GLY A 44 3.20 -28.15 -8.10
CA GLY A 44 4.59 -27.92 -8.54
C GLY A 44 4.92 -28.51 -9.93
N ASN A 45 3.93 -29.02 -10.67
CA ASN A 45 4.14 -29.66 -11.96
C ASN A 45 4.16 -28.61 -13.10
N ALA A 46 5.37 -28.18 -13.48
CA ALA A 46 5.57 -27.20 -14.56
C ALA A 46 4.98 -27.65 -15.91
N THR A 47 4.98 -28.95 -16.21
CA THR A 47 4.38 -29.48 -17.44
C THR A 47 2.87 -29.32 -17.43
N ALA A 48 2.21 -29.65 -16.31
CA ALA A 48 0.77 -29.48 -16.17
C ALA A 48 0.33 -28.00 -16.23
N LEU A 49 1.14 -27.09 -15.69
CA LEU A 49 0.90 -25.65 -15.79
C LEU A 49 0.98 -25.17 -17.25
N LYS A 50 2.01 -25.61 -17.98
CA LYS A 50 2.19 -25.28 -19.39
C LYS A 50 1.08 -25.86 -20.27
N GLU A 51 0.67 -27.10 -20.02
CA GLU A 51 -0.47 -27.76 -20.69
C GLU A 51 -1.79 -27.06 -20.40
N ALA A 52 -1.93 -26.46 -19.21
CA ALA A 52 -3.08 -25.62 -18.85
C ALA A 52 -3.04 -24.21 -19.46
N GLY A 53 -1.98 -23.85 -20.20
CA GLY A 53 -1.81 -22.54 -20.82
C GLY A 53 -1.46 -21.42 -19.83
N LEU A 54 -0.93 -21.76 -18.66
CA LEU A 54 -0.54 -20.80 -17.64
C LEU A 54 0.87 -20.25 -17.92
N HIS A 55 1.14 -19.04 -17.42
CA HIS A 55 2.39 -18.33 -17.63
C HIS A 55 3.57 -19.00 -16.90
N GLU A 56 4.77 -18.94 -17.48
CA GLU A 56 5.98 -19.48 -16.86
C GLU A 56 6.44 -18.60 -15.68
N TYR A 57 6.91 -19.21 -14.59
CA TYR A 57 7.31 -18.52 -13.36
C TYR A 57 8.60 -19.13 -12.78
N GLU A 58 9.29 -18.39 -11.93
CA GLU A 58 10.56 -18.84 -11.35
C GLU A 58 10.32 -19.66 -10.07
N TYR A 59 10.26 -20.99 -10.22
CA TYR A 59 9.96 -21.92 -9.13
C TYR A 59 10.84 -21.73 -7.87
N TRP A 60 12.12 -21.38 -8.06
CA TRP A 60 13.08 -21.18 -6.98
C TRP A 60 12.83 -19.91 -6.13
N MET A 61 11.97 -18.99 -6.59
CA MET A 61 11.66 -17.74 -5.87
C MET A 61 10.53 -17.85 -4.85
N GLY A 62 9.83 -18.99 -4.76
CA GLY A 62 8.82 -19.19 -3.72
C GLY A 62 7.70 -20.18 -4.04
N GLY A 63 7.90 -21.09 -4.99
CA GLY A 63 6.99 -22.21 -5.25
C GLY A 63 5.56 -21.79 -5.61
N SER A 64 4.57 -22.41 -4.96
CA SER A 64 3.15 -22.27 -5.29
C SER A 64 2.58 -20.87 -5.07
N PHE A 65 3.07 -20.13 -4.06
CA PHE A 65 2.62 -18.75 -3.81
C PHE A 65 3.04 -17.82 -4.94
N VAL A 66 4.31 -17.88 -5.34
CA VAL A 66 4.83 -17.09 -6.46
C VAL A 66 4.06 -17.43 -7.73
N CYS A 67 3.85 -18.72 -8.03
CA CYS A 67 3.03 -19.16 -9.17
C CYS A 67 1.66 -18.46 -9.24
N ILE A 68 0.87 -18.49 -8.16
CA ILE A 68 -0.48 -17.89 -8.11
C ILE A 68 -0.41 -16.39 -8.40
N VAL A 69 0.56 -15.74 -7.77
CA VAL A 69 0.79 -14.31 -7.83
C VAL A 69 1.28 -13.86 -9.21
N THR A 70 2.18 -14.60 -9.85
CA THR A 70 2.63 -14.32 -11.23
C THR A 70 1.45 -14.44 -12.19
N GLN A 71 0.60 -15.45 -12.03
CA GLN A 71 -0.62 -15.57 -12.84
C GLN A 71 -1.59 -14.41 -12.61
N PHE A 72 -1.74 -13.96 -11.36
CA PHE A 72 -2.54 -12.81 -11.00
C PHE A 72 -2.05 -11.54 -11.72
N ALA A 73 -0.75 -11.26 -11.66
CA ALA A 73 -0.13 -10.14 -12.36
C ALA A 73 -0.27 -10.26 -13.89
N TYR A 74 -0.09 -11.46 -14.43
CA TYR A 74 -0.24 -11.74 -15.86
C TYR A 74 -1.68 -11.47 -16.34
N ALA A 75 -2.68 -11.94 -15.59
CA ALA A 75 -4.08 -11.72 -15.92
C ALA A 75 -4.44 -10.22 -15.92
N LEU A 76 -3.99 -9.48 -14.91
CA LEU A 76 -4.22 -8.04 -14.83
C LEU A 76 -3.51 -7.25 -15.93
N ALA A 77 -2.26 -7.61 -16.26
CA ALA A 77 -1.49 -6.93 -17.30
C ALA A 77 -2.14 -7.04 -18.70
N ARG A 78 -2.98 -8.05 -18.91
CA ARG A 78 -3.70 -8.26 -20.18
C ARG A 78 -5.05 -7.56 -20.26
N GLU A 79 -5.55 -7.05 -19.15
CA GLU A 79 -6.85 -6.38 -19.08
C GLU A 79 -6.64 -4.88 -18.86
N PRO A 80 -7.21 -4.00 -19.70
CA PRO A 80 -7.07 -2.56 -19.48
C PRO A 80 -7.60 -2.09 -18.12
N ALA A 81 -8.69 -2.70 -17.64
CA ALA A 81 -9.21 -2.44 -16.30
C ALA A 81 -8.26 -2.95 -15.20
N GLY A 82 -7.44 -3.97 -15.49
CA GLY A 82 -6.42 -4.48 -14.58
C GLY A 82 -5.29 -3.49 -14.35
N MET A 83 -4.83 -2.81 -15.40
CA MET A 83 -3.86 -1.70 -15.26
C MET A 83 -4.41 -0.55 -14.40
N LEU A 84 -5.69 -0.23 -14.56
CA LEU A 84 -6.34 0.81 -13.75
C LEU A 84 -6.46 0.42 -12.28
N ALA A 85 -6.98 -0.78 -11.99
CA ALA A 85 -7.15 -1.26 -10.63
C ALA A 85 -5.79 -1.42 -9.93
N TRP A 86 -4.80 -2.02 -10.60
CA TRP A 86 -3.46 -2.17 -10.04
C TRP A 86 -2.78 -0.82 -9.84
N GLY A 87 -2.76 0.04 -10.86
CA GLY A 87 -2.13 1.36 -10.77
C GLY A 87 -2.74 2.23 -9.67
N ALA A 88 -4.05 2.10 -9.43
CA ALA A 88 -4.71 2.77 -8.31
C ALA A 88 -4.17 2.26 -6.95
N ALA A 89 -3.98 0.95 -6.78
CA ALA A 89 -3.33 0.41 -5.58
C ALA A 89 -1.86 0.89 -5.49
N GLY A 90 -1.09 0.78 -6.57
CA GLY A 90 0.32 1.17 -6.64
C GLY A 90 0.57 2.62 -6.21
N THR A 91 -0.22 3.55 -6.73
CA THR A 91 -0.13 4.97 -6.32
C THR A 91 -0.48 5.17 -4.83
N LEU A 92 -1.46 4.45 -4.29
CA LEU A 92 -1.82 4.49 -2.87
C LEU A 92 -0.74 3.91 -1.95
N LEU A 93 0.12 3.02 -2.45
CA LEU A 93 1.25 2.47 -1.68
C LEU A 93 2.29 3.55 -1.33
N PHE A 94 2.40 4.64 -2.08
CA PHE A 94 3.39 5.68 -1.83
C PHE A 94 3.24 6.36 -0.45
N PRO A 95 2.13 7.05 -0.13
CA PRO A 95 1.94 7.63 1.20
C PRO A 95 1.93 6.56 2.29
N LEU A 96 1.39 5.38 1.98
CA LEU A 96 1.26 4.28 2.92
C LEU A 96 2.62 3.73 3.37
N MET A 97 3.53 3.43 2.45
CA MET A 97 4.84 2.86 2.75
C MET A 97 5.69 3.86 3.53
N LEU A 98 5.67 5.13 3.13
CA LEU A 98 6.33 6.20 3.90
C LEU A 98 5.79 6.26 5.33
N LEU A 99 4.46 6.25 5.49
CA LEU A 99 3.82 6.28 6.80
C LEU A 99 4.24 5.08 7.66
N ILE A 100 4.04 3.86 7.15
CA ILE A 100 4.30 2.62 7.88
C ILE A 100 5.77 2.53 8.31
N PHE A 101 6.72 2.78 7.41
CA PHE A 101 8.13 2.62 7.71
C PHE A 101 8.67 3.72 8.64
N THR A 102 8.21 4.96 8.48
CA THR A 102 8.67 6.07 9.32
C THR A 102 8.05 6.03 10.71
N GLU A 103 6.75 5.74 10.84
CA GLU A 103 6.10 5.59 12.16
C GLU A 103 6.69 4.43 12.95
N ALA A 104 7.06 3.32 12.29
CA ALA A 104 7.77 2.20 12.92
C ALA A 104 9.12 2.60 13.54
N GLY A 105 9.73 3.68 13.05
CA GLY A 105 11.03 4.18 13.51
C GLY A 105 10.96 5.34 14.48
N ARG A 106 9.77 5.72 14.94
CA ARG A 106 9.63 6.79 15.93
C ARG A 106 9.76 6.23 17.36
N PRO A 107 10.37 7.01 18.28
CA PRO A 107 10.33 6.70 19.71
C PRO A 107 8.92 6.34 20.20
N GLY A 108 8.80 5.25 20.95
CA GLY A 108 7.51 4.83 21.53
C GLY A 108 6.57 4.04 20.61
N ALA A 109 6.93 3.76 19.35
CA ALA A 109 6.16 2.84 18.50
C ALA A 109 6.11 1.42 19.09
N ARG A 110 4.94 0.78 19.09
CA ARG A 110 4.67 -0.53 19.71
C ARG A 110 4.03 -1.53 18.73
N ASN A 111 4.08 -2.81 19.11
CA ASN A 111 3.48 -3.96 18.43
C ASN A 111 3.54 -3.88 16.90
N MET A 112 2.43 -4.09 16.18
CA MET A 112 2.44 -4.17 14.72
C MET A 112 2.90 -2.88 14.04
N VAL A 113 2.80 -1.72 14.69
CA VAL A 113 3.36 -0.46 14.16
C VAL A 113 4.88 -0.55 14.11
N LYS A 114 5.53 -1.15 15.12
CA LYS A 114 6.98 -1.34 15.17
C LYS A 114 7.49 -2.40 14.18
N TRP A 115 6.63 -3.30 13.73
CA TRP A 115 7.00 -4.44 12.87
C TRP A 115 6.38 -4.33 11.47
N PRO A 116 6.80 -3.32 10.66
CA PRO A 116 6.28 -3.12 9.32
C PRO A 116 6.56 -4.31 8.42
N ILE A 117 7.66 -5.05 8.63
CA ILE A 117 7.98 -6.30 7.91
C ILE A 117 6.87 -7.34 8.14
N LEU A 118 6.43 -7.52 9.38
CA LEU A 118 5.40 -8.51 9.71
C LEU A 118 4.08 -8.13 9.07
N VAL A 119 3.71 -6.85 9.13
CA VAL A 119 2.52 -6.34 8.45
C VAL A 119 2.60 -6.55 6.95
N LEU A 120 3.72 -6.22 6.31
CA LEU A 120 3.89 -6.41 4.87
C LEU A 120 3.93 -7.88 4.47
N PHE A 121 4.52 -8.75 5.29
CA PHE A 121 4.50 -10.19 5.05
C PHE A 121 3.08 -10.75 5.16
N LEU A 122 2.33 -10.34 6.19
CA LEU A 122 0.91 -10.69 6.31
C LEU A 122 0.09 -10.12 5.14
N SER A 123 0.39 -8.90 4.68
CA SER A 123 -0.19 -8.29 3.48
C SER A 123 0.08 -9.13 2.23
N GLN A 124 1.27 -9.71 2.06
CA GLN A 124 1.55 -10.57 0.91
C GLN A 124 0.84 -11.92 1.01
N VAL A 125 0.89 -12.57 2.19
CA VAL A 125 0.30 -13.90 2.38
C VAL A 125 -1.23 -13.88 2.30
N LEU A 126 -1.84 -12.83 2.86
CA LEU A 126 -3.28 -12.76 3.05
C LEU A 126 -3.97 -11.87 2.01
N GLY A 127 -3.27 -10.86 1.48
CA GLY A 127 -3.80 -9.80 0.64
C GLY A 127 -3.53 -8.42 1.25
N ILE A 128 -3.06 -7.48 0.44
CA ILE A 128 -2.48 -6.21 0.92
C ILE A 128 -3.52 -5.36 1.64
N SER A 129 -4.73 -5.24 1.07
CA SER A 129 -5.74 -4.29 1.53
C SER A 129 -6.36 -4.55 2.88
N PHE A 130 -6.46 -5.79 3.37
CA PHE A 130 -7.03 -6.02 4.70
C PHE A 130 -5.98 -6.15 5.79
N ALA A 131 -4.76 -6.55 5.47
CA ALA A 131 -3.70 -6.61 6.46
C ALA A 131 -3.39 -5.22 7.05
N PHE A 132 -3.44 -4.17 6.22
CA PHE A 132 -3.26 -2.80 6.68
C PHE A 132 -4.33 -2.35 7.71
N PRO A 133 -5.64 -2.39 7.42
CA PRO A 133 -6.68 -2.01 8.39
C PRO A 133 -6.82 -3.00 9.56
N CYS A 134 -6.70 -4.32 9.35
CA CYS A 134 -6.84 -5.30 10.44
C CYS A 134 -5.66 -5.30 11.41
N PHE A 135 -4.43 -5.15 10.94
CA PHE A 135 -3.26 -5.33 11.80
C PHE A 135 -2.59 -3.99 12.12
N TRP A 136 -2.23 -3.22 11.10
CA TRP A 136 -1.45 -2.01 11.33
C TRP A 136 -2.28 -0.87 11.92
N MET A 137 -3.44 -0.56 11.34
CA MET A 137 -4.29 0.53 11.84
C MET A 137 -4.82 0.25 13.25
N ASN A 138 -5.25 -0.99 13.50
CA ASN A 138 -5.69 -1.40 14.83
C ASN A 138 -4.60 -1.18 15.88
N ALA A 139 -3.35 -1.60 15.61
CA ALA A 139 -2.24 -1.33 16.51
C ALA A 139 -1.96 0.17 16.64
N ALA A 140 -1.97 0.92 15.53
CA ALA A 140 -1.76 2.36 15.54
C ALA A 140 -2.80 3.11 16.38
N PHE A 141 -4.06 2.65 16.39
CA PHE A 141 -5.12 3.27 17.17
C PHE A 141 -5.13 2.83 18.63
N GLN A 142 -4.90 1.56 18.93
CA GLN A 142 -4.95 1.07 20.32
C GLN A 142 -3.73 1.49 21.13
N GLU A 143 -2.56 1.55 20.50
CA GLU A 143 -1.28 1.67 21.22
C GLU A 143 -0.53 2.96 20.87
N GLY A 144 -1.03 3.68 19.86
CA GLY A 144 -0.43 4.90 19.35
C GLY A 144 0.63 4.63 18.29
N THR A 145 0.84 5.65 17.46
CA THR A 145 2.05 5.77 16.65
C THR A 145 3.14 6.45 17.48
N GLY A 146 4.42 6.16 17.24
CA GLY A 146 5.50 6.77 18.02
C GLY A 146 5.49 8.31 18.00
N SER A 147 6.11 8.92 19.01
CA SER A 147 6.35 10.36 19.13
C SER A 147 7.77 10.72 18.66
N GLY A 148 8.08 12.01 18.50
CA GLY A 148 9.40 12.45 18.03
C GLY A 148 9.65 12.17 16.54
N SER A 149 10.91 12.17 16.11
CA SER A 149 11.30 12.00 14.71
C SER A 149 11.74 10.56 14.39
N PRO A 150 11.59 10.10 13.14
CA PRO A 150 12.37 8.96 12.66
C PRO A 150 13.85 9.35 12.51
N SER A 151 14.72 8.38 12.25
CA SER A 151 16.09 8.66 11.82
C SER A 151 16.15 9.00 10.32
N THR A 152 17.05 9.90 9.95
CA THR A 152 17.26 10.32 8.54
C THR A 152 17.45 9.13 7.59
N GLY A 153 18.27 8.14 7.98
CA GLY A 153 18.50 6.94 7.16
C GLY A 153 17.24 6.11 6.92
N ARG A 154 16.33 6.04 7.91
CA ARG A 154 15.05 5.35 7.75
C ARG A 154 14.13 6.08 6.77
N VAL A 155 14.13 7.42 6.76
CA VAL A 155 13.34 8.19 5.78
C VAL A 155 13.83 7.89 4.37
N TRP A 156 15.15 7.93 4.13
CA TRP A 156 15.73 7.57 2.82
C TRP A 156 15.36 6.17 2.37
N MET A 157 15.48 5.19 3.24
CA MET A 157 15.14 3.82 2.90
C MET A 157 13.63 3.65 2.69
N ALA A 158 12.79 4.36 3.45
CA ALA A 158 11.34 4.39 3.26
C ALA A 158 10.93 5.03 1.92
N MET A 159 11.75 5.94 1.35
CA MET A 159 11.56 6.46 -0.01
C MET A 159 12.00 5.47 -1.08
N LEU A 160 13.05 4.68 -0.83
CA LEU A 160 13.57 3.73 -1.81
C LEU A 160 12.58 2.60 -2.12
N VAL A 161 11.86 2.10 -1.11
CA VAL A 161 10.88 1.02 -1.26
C VAL A 161 9.78 1.34 -2.29
N PRO A 162 9.02 2.44 -2.17
CA PRO A 162 8.01 2.81 -3.16
C PRO A 162 8.61 3.09 -4.54
N MET A 163 9.83 3.62 -4.65
CA MET A 163 10.50 3.78 -5.95
C MET A 163 10.79 2.42 -6.61
N LEU A 164 11.22 1.43 -5.82
CA LEU A 164 11.43 0.08 -6.33
C LEU A 164 10.11 -0.55 -6.78
N VAL A 165 9.03 -0.40 -6.02
CA VAL A 165 7.67 -0.83 -6.41
C VAL A 165 7.31 -0.22 -7.76
N LEU A 166 7.45 1.09 -7.91
CA LEU A 166 7.13 1.79 -9.17
C LEU A 166 7.94 1.23 -10.35
N CYS A 167 9.25 0.99 -10.18
CA CYS A 167 10.07 0.40 -11.23
C CYS A 167 9.60 -1.00 -11.64
N LEU A 168 9.25 -1.83 -10.66
CA LEU A 168 8.73 -3.17 -10.89
C LEU A 168 7.36 -3.14 -11.57
N GLU A 169 6.46 -2.23 -11.16
CA GLU A 169 5.17 -2.00 -11.81
C GLU A 169 5.34 -1.60 -13.28
N VAL A 170 6.21 -0.63 -13.57
CA VAL A 170 6.52 -0.25 -14.94
C VAL A 170 7.00 -1.47 -15.74
N GLY A 171 7.85 -2.31 -15.15
CA GLY A 171 8.28 -3.58 -15.74
C GLY A 171 7.12 -4.52 -16.08
N VAL A 172 6.22 -4.77 -15.12
CA VAL A 172 5.06 -5.67 -15.30
C VAL A 172 4.09 -5.18 -16.37
N PHE A 173 3.88 -3.86 -16.51
CA PHE A 173 2.90 -3.34 -17.47
C PHE A 173 3.49 -2.94 -18.83
N ASN A 174 4.83 -2.89 -18.99
CA ASN A 174 5.46 -2.45 -20.25
C ASN A 174 6.42 -3.45 -20.87
N LEU A 175 6.90 -4.46 -20.14
CA LEU A 175 7.71 -5.53 -20.72
C LEU A 175 6.82 -6.58 -21.39
N ASP A 176 7.36 -7.27 -22.39
CA ASP A 176 6.71 -8.44 -22.98
C ASP A 176 6.57 -9.53 -21.90
N PRO A 177 5.35 -9.98 -21.58
CA PRO A 177 5.11 -11.01 -20.58
C PRO A 177 5.92 -12.28 -20.79
N HIS A 178 6.26 -12.63 -22.04
CA HIS A 178 7.02 -13.84 -22.37
C HIS A 178 8.53 -13.74 -22.06
N THR A 179 9.00 -12.59 -21.56
CA THR A 179 10.41 -12.40 -21.22
C THR A 179 10.70 -12.75 -19.77
N HIS A 180 11.90 -13.30 -19.53
CA HIS A 180 12.38 -13.56 -18.17
C HIS A 180 12.41 -12.29 -17.31
N ALA A 181 12.68 -11.12 -17.92
CA ALA A 181 12.65 -9.83 -17.23
C ALA A 181 11.26 -9.51 -16.66
N TRP A 182 10.19 -9.75 -17.43
CA TRP A 182 8.82 -9.56 -16.94
C TRP A 182 8.51 -10.49 -15.78
N THR A 183 8.88 -11.78 -15.89
CA THR A 183 8.68 -12.76 -14.81
C THR A 183 9.40 -12.33 -13.53
N LEU A 184 10.67 -11.89 -13.62
CA LEU A 184 11.40 -11.36 -12.46
C LEU A 184 10.72 -10.13 -11.85
N CYS A 185 10.19 -9.23 -12.68
CA CYS A 185 9.46 -8.05 -12.21
C CYS A 185 8.16 -8.43 -11.47
N ALA A 186 7.33 -9.29 -12.08
CA ALA A 186 6.08 -9.76 -11.48
C ALA A 186 6.33 -10.49 -10.16
N ASP A 187 7.30 -11.40 -10.15
CA ASP A 187 7.66 -12.19 -8.98
C ASP A 187 8.25 -11.31 -7.86
N SER A 188 9.04 -10.29 -8.19
CA SER A 188 9.61 -9.39 -7.18
C SER A 188 8.60 -8.40 -6.62
N LEU A 189 7.66 -7.93 -7.45
CA LEU A 189 6.65 -6.94 -7.07
C LEU A 189 5.67 -7.51 -6.04
N VAL A 190 5.30 -8.78 -6.23
CA VAL A 190 4.21 -9.41 -5.51
C VAL A 190 4.68 -10.62 -4.68
N GLY A 191 5.96 -10.97 -4.77
CA GLY A 191 6.60 -12.00 -3.97
C GLY A 191 7.06 -11.52 -2.59
N PRO A 192 7.70 -12.41 -1.81
CA PRO A 192 8.21 -12.10 -0.48
C PRO A 192 9.29 -11.01 -0.47
N GLY A 193 9.92 -10.74 -1.62
CA GLY A 193 10.95 -9.71 -1.76
C GLY A 193 10.50 -8.35 -1.23
N LEU A 194 9.29 -7.91 -1.59
CA LEU A 194 8.76 -6.63 -1.14
C LEU A 194 8.58 -6.57 0.38
N ALA A 195 8.08 -7.64 0.99
CA ALA A 195 7.93 -7.74 2.43
C ALA A 195 9.28 -7.71 3.16
N LEU A 196 10.30 -8.36 2.57
CA LEU A 196 11.66 -8.40 3.11
C LEU A 196 12.39 -7.05 2.99
N LEU A 197 11.95 -6.11 2.14
CA LEU A 197 12.56 -4.78 2.08
C LEU A 197 12.50 -4.03 3.41
N GLY A 198 11.55 -4.36 4.29
CA GLY A 198 11.53 -3.77 5.63
C GLY A 198 12.76 -4.13 6.47
N LEU A 199 13.51 -5.21 6.15
CA LEU A 199 14.80 -5.53 6.78
C LEU A 199 15.84 -4.43 6.55
N LEU A 200 15.73 -3.71 5.43
CA LEU A 200 16.59 -2.57 5.13
C LEU A 200 16.40 -1.41 6.11
N MET A 201 15.29 -1.37 6.85
CA MET A 201 15.05 -0.37 7.90
C MET A 201 15.69 -0.73 9.25
N TRP A 202 16.11 -1.99 9.44
CA TRP A 202 16.64 -2.48 10.72
C TRP A 202 17.87 -1.73 11.22
N PRO A 203 18.84 -1.35 10.37
CA PRO A 203 20.03 -0.62 10.80
C PRO A 203 19.74 0.80 11.31
N PHE A 204 18.52 1.30 11.12
CA PHE A 204 18.12 2.67 11.43
C PHE A 204 17.10 2.69 12.56
N PRO A 205 17.54 2.55 13.84
CA PRO A 205 16.65 2.64 14.99
C PRO A 205 16.12 4.06 15.17
N ALA A 206 15.14 4.19 16.06
CA ALA A 206 14.63 5.47 16.52
C ALA A 206 15.77 6.29 17.16
N PRO A 207 15.91 7.59 16.82
CA PRO A 207 16.93 8.43 17.42
C PRO A 207 16.59 8.71 18.89
N GLN A 208 17.62 8.82 19.74
CA GLN A 208 17.46 9.12 21.19
C GLN A 208 17.06 10.57 21.45
N LYS A 209 17.28 11.45 20.48
CA LYS A 209 16.89 12.85 20.50
C LYS A 209 16.15 13.14 19.20
N PRO A 210 15.19 14.08 19.19
CA PRO A 210 14.58 14.49 17.93
C PRO A 210 15.63 14.98 16.94
N ASP A 211 15.41 14.62 15.67
CA ASP A 211 16.19 14.96 14.50
C ASP A 211 15.31 15.83 13.58
N PRO A 212 15.39 17.16 13.70
CA PRO A 212 14.64 18.08 12.84
C PRO A 212 14.93 17.87 11.35
N ALA A 213 16.17 17.48 11.00
CA ALA A 213 16.55 17.24 9.62
C ALA A 213 15.81 16.03 9.03
N ALA A 214 15.60 14.97 9.82
CA ALA A 214 14.80 13.83 9.40
C ALA A 214 13.32 14.20 9.18
N MET A 215 12.77 15.11 9.99
CA MET A 215 11.39 15.58 9.84
C MET A 215 11.22 16.46 8.61
N GLU A 216 12.15 17.37 8.36
CA GLU A 216 12.21 18.16 7.12
C GLU A 216 12.36 17.27 5.90
N LEU A 217 13.23 16.27 5.96
CA LEU A 217 13.39 15.29 4.89
C LEU A 217 12.10 14.52 4.64
N LEU A 218 11.39 14.08 5.70
CA LEU A 218 10.12 13.37 5.56
C LEU A 218 9.02 14.26 4.99
N LYS A 219 8.96 15.54 5.38
CA LYS A 219 8.06 16.54 4.80
C LYS A 219 8.30 16.67 3.29
N ASN A 220 9.56 16.77 2.89
CA ASN A 220 9.96 16.84 1.47
C ASN A 220 9.70 15.52 0.73
N ALA A 221 9.86 14.38 1.39
CA ALA A 221 9.50 13.08 0.84
C ALA A 221 8.00 13.03 0.51
N TYR A 222 7.11 13.42 1.44
CA TYR A 222 5.68 13.49 1.15
C TYR A 222 5.35 14.45 0.01
N LEU A 223 6.03 15.60 -0.09
CA LEU A 223 5.85 16.49 -1.23
C LEU A 223 6.23 15.82 -2.57
N ALA A 224 7.40 15.18 -2.62
CA ALA A 224 7.89 14.51 -3.82
C ALA A 224 6.98 13.34 -4.22
N PHE A 225 6.61 12.48 -3.28
CA PHE A 225 5.69 11.37 -3.54
C PHE A 225 4.27 11.84 -3.82
N GLY A 226 3.84 12.97 -3.28
CA GLY A 226 2.59 13.62 -3.64
C GLY A 226 2.56 14.03 -5.12
N PHE A 227 3.66 14.60 -5.62
CA PHE A 227 3.81 14.93 -7.04
C PHE A 227 3.84 13.68 -7.94
N ILE A 228 4.63 12.66 -7.58
CA ILE A 228 4.69 11.39 -8.31
C ILE A 228 3.31 10.70 -8.33
N SER A 229 2.60 10.69 -7.19
CA SER A 229 1.25 10.14 -7.09
C SER A 229 0.26 10.86 -8.00
N ALA A 230 0.35 12.19 -8.09
CA ALA A 230 -0.50 12.97 -8.99
C ALA A 230 -0.20 12.63 -10.46
N MET A 231 1.07 12.52 -10.85
CA MET A 231 1.44 12.07 -12.19
C MET A 231 0.89 10.68 -12.51
N GLY A 232 1.00 9.74 -11.56
CA GLY A 232 0.43 8.40 -11.68
C GLY A 232 -1.09 8.44 -11.85
N TYR A 233 -1.79 9.20 -11.01
CA TYR A 233 -3.23 9.40 -11.11
C TYR A 233 -3.66 9.94 -12.48
N TYR A 234 -3.05 11.03 -12.94
CA TYR A 234 -3.37 11.60 -14.25
C TYR A 234 -3.05 10.62 -15.39
N SER A 235 -1.96 9.86 -15.29
CA SER A 235 -1.63 8.82 -16.28
C SER A 235 -2.73 7.75 -16.35
N LEU A 236 -3.29 7.32 -15.22
CA LEU A 236 -4.42 6.39 -15.18
C LEU A 236 -5.70 7.01 -15.73
N VAL A 237 -5.98 8.28 -15.44
CA VAL A 237 -7.13 9.01 -16.00
C VAL A 237 -7.02 9.10 -17.53
N PHE A 238 -5.85 9.48 -18.05
CA PHE A 238 -5.63 9.53 -19.51
C PHE A 238 -5.73 8.14 -20.14
N TYR A 239 -5.21 7.11 -19.49
CA TYR A 239 -5.34 5.73 -19.95
C TYR A 239 -6.80 5.27 -19.99
N ALA A 240 -7.57 5.55 -18.93
CA ALA A 240 -9.00 5.25 -18.87
C ALA A 240 -9.77 5.98 -19.97
N TRP A 241 -9.49 7.26 -20.16
CA TRP A 241 -10.11 8.07 -21.21
C TRP A 241 -9.82 7.55 -22.62
N GLY A 242 -8.60 7.08 -22.88
CA GLY A 242 -8.21 6.55 -24.19
C GLY A 242 -8.73 5.13 -24.48
N THR A 243 -9.08 4.38 -23.44
CA THR A 243 -9.41 2.96 -23.53
C THR A 243 -10.92 2.70 -23.50
N PHE A 244 -11.66 3.42 -22.66
CA PHE A 244 -13.09 3.17 -22.43
C PHE A 244 -13.94 4.22 -23.13
N GLY A 245 -15.00 3.79 -23.82
CA GLY A 245 -15.87 4.68 -24.59
C GLY A 245 -16.84 5.50 -23.74
N SER A 246 -17.03 5.13 -22.47
CA SER A 246 -17.90 5.84 -21.51
C SER A 246 -17.53 5.55 -20.06
N SER A 247 -18.01 6.38 -19.13
CA SER A 247 -17.91 6.13 -17.69
C SER A 247 -18.61 4.83 -17.28
N ASP A 248 -19.74 4.50 -17.90
CA ASP A 248 -20.51 3.29 -17.58
C ASP A 248 -19.75 2.03 -17.98
N GLU A 249 -19.07 2.07 -19.13
CA GLU A 249 -18.21 0.96 -19.57
C GLU A 249 -17.02 0.77 -18.62
N LEU A 250 -16.35 1.86 -18.23
CA LEU A 250 -15.26 1.86 -17.26
C LEU A 250 -15.72 1.27 -15.91
N LEU A 251 -16.84 1.77 -15.36
CA LEU A 251 -17.39 1.28 -14.10
C LEU A 251 -17.81 -0.18 -14.21
N SER A 252 -18.40 -0.58 -15.34
CA SER A 252 -18.77 -1.97 -15.58
C SER A 252 -17.56 -2.90 -15.62
N ALA A 253 -16.40 -2.42 -16.09
CA ALA A 253 -15.17 -3.19 -16.18
C ALA A 253 -14.38 -3.24 -14.86
N LEU A 254 -14.51 -2.24 -13.98
CA LEU A 254 -13.86 -2.21 -12.67
C LEU A 254 -14.69 -2.88 -11.56
N TRP A 255 -15.99 -2.59 -11.51
CA TRP A 255 -16.88 -2.97 -10.41
C TRP A 255 -18.14 -3.73 -10.83
N GLY A 256 -18.51 -3.62 -12.11
CA GLY A 256 -19.75 -4.17 -12.60
C GLY A 256 -19.62 -5.58 -13.18
N PRO A 257 -20.61 -6.01 -13.97
CA PRO A 257 -20.71 -7.39 -14.44
C PRO A 257 -19.64 -7.80 -15.45
N LYS A 258 -18.81 -6.86 -15.92
CA LYS A 258 -17.70 -7.13 -16.85
C LYS A 258 -16.34 -7.20 -16.15
N ALA A 259 -16.28 -6.94 -14.84
CA ALA A 259 -15.03 -7.06 -14.10
C ALA A 259 -14.63 -8.53 -14.02
N SER A 260 -13.43 -8.85 -14.50
CA SER A 260 -12.85 -10.16 -14.22
C SER A 260 -12.62 -10.32 -12.72
N PRO A 261 -12.51 -11.56 -12.21
CA PRO A 261 -12.21 -11.81 -10.80
C PRO A 261 -10.92 -11.10 -10.33
N TRP A 262 -9.91 -11.02 -11.19
CA TRP A 262 -8.65 -10.32 -10.92
C TRP A 262 -8.85 -8.82 -10.74
N VAL A 263 -9.60 -8.20 -11.64
CA VAL A 263 -9.91 -6.77 -11.58
C VAL A 263 -10.79 -6.47 -10.39
N ALA A 264 -11.82 -7.28 -10.13
CA ALA A 264 -12.70 -7.11 -8.98
C ALA A 264 -11.91 -7.23 -7.66
N PHE A 265 -11.00 -8.20 -7.55
CA PHE A 265 -10.10 -8.33 -6.42
C PHE A 265 -9.29 -7.05 -6.21
N MET A 266 -8.57 -6.59 -7.24
CA MET A 266 -7.72 -5.39 -7.10
C MET A 266 -8.53 -4.14 -6.83
N THR A 267 -9.71 -4.02 -7.39
CA THR A 267 -10.55 -2.85 -7.19
C THR A 267 -11.06 -2.78 -5.75
N VAL A 268 -11.44 -3.92 -5.15
CA VAL A 268 -11.70 -4.02 -3.70
C VAL A 268 -10.44 -3.66 -2.91
N ASP A 269 -9.29 -4.18 -3.32
CA ASP A 269 -8.01 -3.98 -2.64
C ASP A 269 -7.64 -2.49 -2.56
N SER A 270 -7.61 -1.79 -3.71
CA SER A 270 -7.34 -0.34 -3.79
C SER A 270 -8.35 0.47 -2.98
N SER A 271 -9.62 0.08 -2.99
CA SER A 271 -10.69 0.85 -2.35
C SER A 271 -10.63 0.73 -0.83
N VAL A 272 -10.40 -0.47 -0.32
CA VAL A 272 -10.22 -0.66 1.12
C VAL A 272 -8.92 0.00 1.58
N LEU A 273 -7.85 -0.03 0.80
CA LEU A 273 -6.62 0.71 1.11
C LEU A 273 -6.87 2.22 1.18
N CYS A 274 -7.61 2.77 0.22
CA CYS A 274 -8.02 4.18 0.18
C CYS A 274 -8.84 4.58 1.41
N LEU A 275 -9.87 3.81 1.75
CA LEU A 275 -10.71 4.04 2.93
C LEU A 275 -9.94 3.89 4.24
N SER A 276 -9.01 2.94 4.30
CA SER A 276 -8.12 2.73 5.45
C SER A 276 -7.24 3.94 5.70
N MET A 277 -6.65 4.52 4.65
CA MET A 277 -5.88 5.75 4.76
C MET A 277 -6.73 6.93 5.23
N LEU A 278 -7.94 7.11 4.67
CA LEU A 278 -8.87 8.15 5.14
C LEU A 278 -9.24 7.98 6.62
N LEU A 279 -9.52 6.75 7.05
CA LEU A 279 -9.83 6.45 8.44
C LEU A 279 -8.63 6.74 9.36
N TYR A 280 -7.41 6.41 8.93
CA TYR A 280 -6.19 6.79 9.65
C TYR A 280 -6.06 8.31 9.80
N LEU A 281 -6.25 9.07 8.71
CA LEU A 281 -6.24 10.53 8.74
C LEU A 281 -7.35 11.08 9.64
N ALA A 282 -8.55 10.48 9.61
CA ALA A 282 -9.68 10.91 10.44
C ALA A 282 -9.41 10.76 11.94
N VAL A 283 -8.63 9.76 12.35
CA VAL A 283 -8.27 9.54 13.75
C VAL A 283 -7.06 10.37 14.17
N THR A 284 -6.12 10.64 13.26
CA THR A 284 -4.80 11.22 13.60
C THR A 284 -4.59 12.68 13.19
N CYS A 285 -5.45 13.23 12.32
CA CYS A 285 -5.38 14.59 11.81
C CYS A 285 -6.63 15.40 12.18
N SER A 286 -6.63 16.70 11.83
CA SER A 286 -7.80 17.55 12.05
C SER A 286 -8.91 17.24 11.04
N SER A 287 -10.17 17.48 11.40
CA SER A 287 -11.32 17.31 10.48
C SER A 287 -11.19 18.16 9.21
N ARG A 288 -10.52 19.32 9.30
CA ARG A 288 -10.23 20.18 8.15
C ARG A 288 -9.27 19.50 7.17
N ASP A 289 -8.22 18.85 7.67
CA ASP A 289 -7.27 18.12 6.82
C ASP A 289 -7.94 16.93 6.12
N VAL A 290 -8.83 16.23 6.83
CA VAL A 290 -9.59 15.09 6.26
C VAL A 290 -10.55 15.56 5.17
N LEU A 291 -11.29 16.64 5.44
CA LEU A 291 -12.16 17.24 4.43
C LEU A 291 -11.34 17.71 3.22
N TRP A 292 -10.17 18.30 3.45
CA TRP A 292 -9.24 18.68 2.39
C TRP A 292 -8.82 17.48 1.55
N ALA A 293 -8.40 16.37 2.19
CA ALA A 293 -8.05 15.15 1.47
C ALA A 293 -9.21 14.65 0.59
N ILE A 294 -10.44 14.61 1.12
CA ILE A 294 -11.62 14.14 0.38
C ILE A 294 -11.93 15.06 -0.81
N VAL A 295 -11.97 16.37 -0.60
CA VAL A 295 -12.33 17.35 -1.63
C VAL A 295 -11.25 17.44 -2.71
N TRP A 296 -9.99 17.27 -2.34
CA TRP A 296 -8.86 17.40 -3.25
C TRP A 296 -8.57 16.12 -4.04
N SER A 297 -8.94 14.95 -3.51
CA SER A 297 -8.69 13.63 -4.13
C SER A 297 -9.16 13.52 -5.59
N PRO A 298 -10.34 14.01 -6.02
CA PRO A 298 -10.76 13.94 -7.42
C PRO A 298 -9.86 14.74 -8.38
N PHE A 299 -9.18 15.78 -7.88
CA PHE A 299 -8.38 16.69 -8.69
C PHE A 299 -6.92 16.26 -8.79
N VAL A 300 -6.33 15.68 -7.75
CA VAL A 300 -4.90 15.29 -7.74
C VAL A 300 -4.65 13.81 -7.49
N GLY A 301 -5.72 13.03 -7.30
CA GLY A 301 -5.67 11.65 -6.88
C GLY A 301 -5.59 11.51 -5.35
N PRO A 302 -6.15 10.43 -4.79
CA PRO A 302 -6.21 10.23 -3.34
C PRO A 302 -4.84 10.15 -2.69
N ALA A 303 -3.89 9.44 -3.30
CA ALA A 303 -2.54 9.31 -2.77
C ALA A 303 -1.81 10.67 -2.63
N SER A 304 -1.96 11.55 -3.62
CA SER A 304 -1.39 12.90 -3.59
C SER A 304 -2.02 13.76 -2.48
N ALA A 305 -3.34 13.71 -2.37
CA ALA A 305 -4.07 14.40 -1.32
C ALA A 305 -3.69 13.91 0.09
N TYR A 306 -3.45 12.60 0.26
CA TYR A 306 -2.99 12.02 1.53
C TYR A 306 -1.56 12.45 1.87
N CYS A 307 -0.66 12.46 0.88
CA CYS A 307 0.69 13.01 1.05
C CYS A 307 0.66 14.46 1.53
N ASP A 308 -0.23 15.31 0.99
CA ASP A 308 -0.34 16.71 1.41
C ASP A 308 -0.78 16.84 2.87
N VAL A 309 -1.76 16.04 3.31
CA VAL A 309 -2.18 16.02 4.71
C VAL A 309 -1.08 15.48 5.64
N LEU A 310 -0.39 14.42 5.24
CA LEU A 310 0.71 13.85 6.02
C LEU A 310 1.90 14.83 6.10
N ARG A 311 2.17 15.58 5.03
CA ARG A 311 3.16 16.66 5.02
C ARG A 311 2.80 17.75 6.03
N ALA A 312 1.56 18.25 6.01
CA ALA A 312 1.10 19.26 6.96
C ALA A 312 1.14 18.74 8.42
N ARG A 313 0.91 17.44 8.63
CA ARG A 313 1.07 16.80 9.93
C ARG A 313 2.53 16.82 10.40
N GLU A 314 3.49 16.54 9.54
CA GLU A 314 4.92 16.60 9.90
C GLU A 314 5.39 18.03 10.16
N GLU A 315 4.90 19.01 9.40
CA GLU A 315 5.15 20.43 9.64
C GLU A 315 4.71 20.85 11.04
N ARG A 316 3.47 20.50 11.45
CA ARG A 316 2.98 20.77 12.81
C ARG A 316 3.80 20.06 13.89
N ARG A 317 4.25 18.83 13.64
CA ARG A 317 5.12 18.11 14.57
C ARG A 317 6.47 18.83 14.73
N LEU A 318 7.01 19.40 13.65
CA LEU A 318 8.27 20.14 13.66
C LEU A 318 8.12 21.47 14.42
N GLU A 319 7.08 22.25 14.13
CA GLU A 319 6.77 23.49 14.84
C GLU A 319 6.62 23.25 16.35
N MET A 320 5.93 22.16 16.72
CA MET A 320 5.78 21.77 18.12
C MET A 320 7.13 21.40 18.76
N LEU A 321 8.00 20.70 18.04
CA LEU A 321 9.34 20.35 18.51
C LEU A 321 10.19 21.61 18.74
N GLU A 322 10.17 22.55 17.81
CA GLU A 322 10.88 23.83 17.93
C GLU A 322 10.38 24.64 19.13
N TYR A 323 9.06 24.71 19.30
CA TYR A 323 8.43 25.36 20.45
C TYR A 323 8.86 24.73 21.78
N LEU A 324 8.79 23.40 21.91
CA LEU A 324 9.18 22.70 23.13
C LEU A 324 10.67 22.87 23.43
N THR A 325 11.51 22.85 22.40
CA THR A 325 12.96 23.08 22.52
C THR A 325 13.25 24.50 22.99
N ALA A 326 12.59 25.51 22.40
CA ALA A 326 12.72 26.90 22.82
C ALA A 326 12.23 27.13 24.26
N ALA A 327 11.23 26.36 24.70
CA ALA A 327 10.70 26.39 26.06
C ALA A 327 11.53 25.57 27.08
N GLY A 328 12.63 24.91 26.65
CA GLY A 328 13.46 24.06 27.51
C GLY A 328 12.75 22.79 28.02
N ARG A 329 11.67 22.34 27.35
CA ARG A 329 10.94 21.13 27.69
C ARG A 329 11.47 19.94 26.91
N ASP A 330 11.49 18.77 27.52
CA ASP A 330 11.86 17.54 26.81
C ASP A 330 10.75 17.14 25.82
N PRO A 331 11.02 17.17 24.50
CA PRO A 331 10.03 16.84 23.47
C PRO A 331 9.67 15.35 23.39
N LEU A 332 10.37 14.47 24.12
CA LEU A 332 10.09 13.03 24.16
C LEU A 332 9.17 12.62 25.31
N LEU A 333 8.89 13.52 26.25
CA LEU A 333 7.93 13.24 27.32
C LEU A 333 6.50 13.35 26.76
N PRO A 334 5.65 12.31 26.92
CA PRO A 334 4.26 12.40 26.52
C PRO A 334 3.58 13.50 27.34
N SER A 335 2.93 14.43 26.63
CA SER A 335 2.07 15.46 27.23
C SER A 335 0.80 14.86 27.80
#